data_AF-A0A7Y8HJA5-F1
#
_entry.id   AF-A0A7Y8HJA5-F1
#
_cell.length_a   1.000
_cell.length_b   1.000
_cell.length_c   1.000
_cell.angle_alpha   90.00
_cell.angle_beta   90.00
_cell.angle_gamma   90.00
#
_symmetry.space_group_name_H-M   'P 1'
#
loop_
_entity.id
_entity.type
_entity.pdbx_description
1 polymer ?
#
loop_
_entity_poly.entity_id
_entity_poly.type
_entity_poly.pdbx_seq_one_letter_code
_entity_poly.pdbx_strand_id
1 'polypeptide(L)' 'MLRLKKLYPDADLPRFFVKSKSENELVIIYQSNKHLESFAHGLIMGCAKHFNKNVDVSYEKISDEPYQVEFRIVES' A
#
# COMPACT_ATOMS: atom_id res chain seq x y z
N MET A 1 5.91 -18.07 -4.95
CA MET A 1 5.24 -17.74 -6.23
C MET A 1 3.73 -17.72 -5.98
N LEU A 2 3.09 -16.55 -5.90
CA LEU A 2 1.69 -16.40 -5.45
C LEU A 2 0.69 -16.92 -6.51
N ARG A 3 -0.30 -17.70 -6.06
CA ARG A 3 -1.32 -18.44 -6.83
C ARG A 3 -2.44 -17.60 -7.48
N LEU A 4 -2.24 -16.30 -7.74
CA LEU A 4 -3.31 -15.41 -8.22
C LEU A 4 -3.43 -15.28 -9.74
N LYS A 5 -2.39 -15.66 -10.51
CA LYS A 5 -2.37 -15.49 -11.98
C LYS A 5 -3.41 -16.31 -12.76
N LYS A 6 -4.12 -17.26 -12.13
CA LYS A 6 -5.08 -18.13 -12.84
C LYS A 6 -6.51 -17.56 -12.92
N LEU A 7 -6.83 -16.51 -12.16
CA LEU A 7 -8.20 -15.98 -12.07
C LEU A 7 -8.45 -14.69 -12.87
N TYR A 8 -7.41 -13.88 -13.12
CA TYR A 8 -7.54 -12.61 -13.85
C TYR A 8 -6.32 -12.40 -14.76
N PRO A 9 -6.36 -12.85 -16.01
CA PRO A 9 -5.25 -12.72 -16.96
C PRO A 9 -4.85 -11.26 -17.20
N ASP A 10 -5.84 -10.36 -17.13
CA ASP A 10 -5.72 -8.94 -17.48
C ASP A 10 -5.73 -8.00 -16.26
N ALA A 11 -5.56 -8.54 -15.04
CA ALA A 11 -5.52 -7.69 -13.85
C ALA A 11 -4.22 -6.91 -13.81
N ASP A 12 -4.30 -5.63 -14.16
CA ASP A 12 -3.29 -4.63 -13.87
C ASP A 12 -3.29 -4.37 -12.35
N LEU A 13 -2.57 -5.24 -11.64
CA LEU A 13 -2.47 -5.23 -10.19
C LEU A 13 -1.41 -4.22 -9.75
N PRO A 14 -1.68 -3.45 -8.70
CA PRO A 14 -0.67 -2.60 -8.11
C PRO A 14 0.49 -3.45 -7.56
N ARG A 15 1.68 -2.85 -7.56
CA ARG A 15 2.88 -3.42 -6.97
C ARG A 15 3.19 -2.68 -5.68
N PHE A 16 3.58 -3.44 -4.66
CA PHE A 16 4.02 -2.91 -3.38
C PHE A 16 5.48 -3.25 -3.18
N PHE A 17 6.29 -2.26 -2.85
CA PHE A 17 7.69 -2.43 -2.48
C PHE A 17 7.86 -1.96 -1.04
N VAL A 18 8.49 -2.77 -0.19
CA VAL A 18 8.83 -2.34 1.17
C VAL A 18 10.11 -1.51 1.08
N LYS A 19 10.01 -0.21 1.42
CA LYS A 19 11.16 0.71 1.47
C LYS A 19 11.89 0.57 2.80
N SER A 20 11.13 0.55 3.90
CA SER A 20 11.67 0.28 5.24
C SER A 20 10.61 -0.37 6.12
N LYS A 21 11.07 -1.11 7.11
CA LYS A 21 10.25 -1.71 8.15
C LYS A 21 11.03 -1.70 9.46
N SER A 22 10.43 -1.13 10.50
CA SER A 22 10.91 -1.18 11.87
C SER A 22 9.80 -1.77 12.75
N GLU A 23 9.99 -1.70 14.07
CA GLU A 23 9.05 -2.24 15.05
C GLU A 23 7.72 -1.45 15.08
N ASN A 24 7.77 -0.14 14.82
CA ASN A 24 6.63 0.78 14.90
C ASN A 24 6.34 1.51 13.57
N GLU A 25 7.13 1.28 12.53
CA GLU A 25 6.98 1.99 11.27
C GLU A 25 7.11 1.05 10.07
N LEU A 26 6.23 1.22 9.09
CA LEU A 26 6.29 0.56 7.80
C LEU A 26 6.17 1.61 6.70
N VAL A 27 7.18 1.66 5.84
CA VAL A 27 7.18 2.52 4.65
C VAL A 27 7.11 1.64 3.41
N ILE A 28 6.07 1.83 2.60
CA ILE A 28 5.84 1.08 1.37
C ILE A 28 5.70 2.03 0.19
N ILE A 29 6.30 1.66 -0.94
CA ILE A 29 6.07 2.31 -2.22
C ILE A 29 4.98 1.53 -2.93
N TYR A 30 3.87 2.20 -3.16
CA TYR A 30 2.75 1.75 -3.97
C TYR A 30 2.96 2.24 -5.40
N GLN A 31 3.12 1.31 -6.33
CA GLN A 31 3.19 1.62 -7.77
C GLN A 31 1.94 1.06 -8.46
N SER A 32 1.23 1.91 -9.18
CA SER A 32 0.00 1.53 -9.86
C SER A 32 -0.25 2.42 -11.06
N ASN A 33 -0.68 1.84 -12.18
CA ASN A 33 -1.17 2.61 -13.33
C ASN A 33 -2.53 3.28 -13.05
N LYS A 34 -3.16 2.94 -11.92
CA LYS A 34 -4.44 3.49 -11.46
C LYS A 34 -4.22 4.30 -10.17
N HIS A 35 -4.68 5.55 -10.15
CA HIS A 35 -4.69 6.45 -8.98
C HIS A 35 -5.65 5.95 -7.90
N LEU A 36 -5.26 4.86 -7.22
CA LEU A 36 -6.07 4.18 -6.20
C LEU A 36 -5.47 4.34 -4.79
N GLU A 37 -4.68 5.39 -4.57
CA GLU A 37 -4.05 5.68 -3.29
C GLU A 37 -5.06 5.87 -2.15
N SER A 38 -6.20 6.54 -2.41
CA SER A 38 -7.28 6.66 -1.43
C SER A 38 -7.93 5.31 -1.09
N PHE A 39 -8.02 4.40 -2.07
CA PHE A 39 -8.52 3.04 -1.84
C PHE A 39 -7.53 2.22 -1.00
N ALA A 40 -6.24 2.28 -1.34
CA ALA A 40 -5.19 1.64 -0.55
C ALA A 40 -5.16 2.16 0.89
N HIS A 41 -5.28 3.48 1.08
CA HIS A 41 -5.42 4.10 2.40
C HIS A 41 -6.61 3.52 3.19
N GLY A 42 -7.79 3.44 2.57
CA GLY A 42 -8.98 2.85 3.20
C GLY A 42 -8.79 1.38 3.60
N LEU A 43 -8.12 0.58 2.75
CA LEU A 43 -7.78 -0.80 3.07
C LEU A 43 -6.84 -0.90 4.27
N ILE A 44 -5.78 -0.08 4.33
CA ILE A 44 -4.82 -0.07 5.43
C ILE A 44 -5.53 0.29 6.74
N MET A 45 -6.36 1.35 6.73
CA MET A 45 -7.15 1.75 7.90
C MET A 45 -8.16 0.67 8.33
N GLY A 46 -8.79 0.00 7.37
CA GLY A 46 -9.69 -1.13 7.63
C GLY A 46 -8.98 -2.31 8.29
N CYS A 47 -7.77 -2.65 7.82
CA CYS A 47 -6.93 -3.66 8.44
C CYS A 47 -6.55 -3.27 9.87
N ALA A 48 -6.09 -2.05 10.10
CA ALA A 48 -5.72 -1.59 11.44
C ALA A 48 -6.89 -1.68 12.42
N LYS A 49 -8.08 -1.24 11.99
CA LYS A 49 -9.31 -1.38 12.76
C LYS A 49 -9.66 -2.84 13.06
N HIS A 50 -9.49 -3.75 12.09
CA HIS A 50 -9.76 -5.17 12.28
C HIS A 50 -8.84 -5.81 13.34
N PHE A 51 -7.58 -5.38 13.41
CA PHE A 51 -6.60 -5.88 14.38
C PHE A 51 -6.54 -5.07 15.68
N ASN A 52 -7.49 -4.14 15.91
CA ASN A 52 -7.49 -3.21 17.05
C ASN A 52 -6.13 -2.50 17.25
N LYS A 53 -5.50 -2.10 16.14
CA LYS A 53 -4.24 -1.33 16.16
C LYS A 53 -4.52 0.14 15.92
N ASN A 54 -3.87 1.00 16.70
CA ASN A 54 -3.84 2.43 16.45
C ASN A 54 -2.67 2.72 15.52
N VAL A 55 -2.97 3.06 14.27
CA VAL A 55 -1.95 3.42 13.30
C VAL A 55 -2.29 4.77 12.69
N ASP A 56 -1.25 5.58 12.49
CA ASP A 56 -1.29 6.77 11.66
C ASP A 56 -0.79 6.41 10.27
N VAL A 57 -1.60 6.68 9.26
CA VAL A 57 -1.25 6.44 7.85
C VAL A 57 -1.19 7.78 7.14
N SER A 58 -0.04 8.10 6.57
CA SER A 58 0.12 9.21 5.63
C SER A 58 0.66 8.68 4.31
N TYR A 59 0.41 9.43 3.24
CA TYR A 59 0.96 9.08 1.94
C TYR A 59 1.24 10.32 1.09
N GLU A 60 2.26 10.21 0.24
CA GLU A 60 2.66 11.27 -0.67
C GLU A 60 3.02 10.71 -2.04
N LYS A 61 2.70 11.47 -3.10
CA LYS A 61 3.09 11.11 -4.45
C LYS A 61 4.58 11.38 -4.64
N ILE A 62 5.34 10.37 -5.08
CA ILE A 62 6.79 10.46 -5.28
C ILE A 62 7.19 10.39 -6.76
N SER A 63 6.33 9.88 -7.64
CA SER A 63 6.55 9.87 -9.10
C SER A 63 5.22 9.84 -9.86
N ASP A 64 5.20 10.43 -11.06
CA ASP A 64 4.06 10.38 -11.98
C ASP A 64 4.23 9.29 -13.07
N GLU A 65 5.47 8.95 -13.47
CA GLU A 65 5.74 7.92 -14.48
C GLU A 65 7.00 7.09 -14.11
N PRO A 66 6.84 5.81 -13.66
CA PRO A 66 5.57 5.18 -13.30
C PRO A 66 4.95 5.87 -12.07
N TYR A 67 3.61 5.93 -12.02
CA TYR A 67 2.91 6.56 -10.89
C TYR A 67 3.19 5.80 -9.58
N GLN A 68 3.77 6.51 -8.62
CA GLN A 68 4.22 5.97 -7.35
C GLN A 68 3.80 6.87 -6.19
N VAL A 69 3.35 6.22 -5.13
CA VAL A 69 2.94 6.84 -3.88
C VAL A 69 3.68 6.15 -2.74
N GLU A 70 4.33 6.91 -1.89
CA GLU A 70 4.93 6.40 -0.66
C GLU A 70 3.90 6.47 0.46
N PHE A 71 3.59 5.33 1.06
CA PHE A 71 2.77 5.25 2.26
C PHE A 71 3.69 5.07 3.46
N ARG A 72 3.44 5.86 4.50
CA ARG A 72 4.09 5.77 5.80
C ARG A 72 3.05 5.40 6.84
N ILE A 73 3.23 4.25 7.45
CA ILE A 73 2.33 3.67 8.45
C ILE A 73 3.10 3.63 9.76
N VAL A 74 2.63 4.35 10.77
CA VAL A 74 3.25 4.42 12.10
C VAL A 74 2.27 3.85 13.12
N GLU A 75 2.67 2.84 13.87
CA GLU A 75 1.90 2.27 14.97
C GLU A 75 2.22 3.02 16.27
N SER A 76 1.16 3.52 16.93
CA SER A 76 1.20 4.21 18.22
C SER A 76 1.10 3.26 19.40
#